data_AF-A0A1M7NAB5-F1
#
_entry.id   AF-A0A1M7NAB5-F1
#
_cell.length_a   1.000
_cell.length_b   1.000
_cell.length_c   1.000
_cell.angle_alpha   90.00
_cell.angle_beta   90.00
_cell.angle_gamma   90.00
#
_symmetry.space_group_name_H-M   'P 1'
#
loop_
_entity.id
_entity.type
_entity.pdbx_description
1 polymer ?
#
loop_
_entity_poly.entity_id
_entity_poly.type
_entity_poly.pdbx_seq_one_letter_code
_entity_poly.pdbx_strand_id
1 'polypeptide(L)'
;MEIIPCLCLVLFALVLEGCGSAYDYYSTTDKLDRVTFDSAYWPGADSAIIAFAESDSISAFNFNGYKPSSKKIKKLPAKDSTIQIISVTASFENSAEALSIKLGLQYKNTSDQYDWYARGIGQSLFVDIYGCTDYGCKNAEQVVVHNEDYSYTRLIKKDKFEISEPKEKFYVREHGYDCDVTKEYFFHVVVDDDEIKLDMDVQRGSETCLERDAICYGFCG
;
A
#
# COMPACT_ATOMS: atom_id res chain seq x y z
N MET A 1 41.64 50.96 -24.00
CA MET A 1 40.70 51.42 -22.95
C MET A 1 39.74 50.28 -22.72
N GLU A 2 40.05 49.42 -21.74
CA GLU A 2 39.47 48.08 -21.65
C GLU A 2 38.80 47.93 -20.28
N ILE A 3 37.47 47.80 -20.28
CA ILE A 3 36.65 47.64 -19.07
C ILE A 3 35.74 46.42 -19.27
N ILE A 4 36.35 45.27 -19.58
CA ILE A 4 35.66 43.99 -19.78
C ILE A 4 36.38 42.82 -19.07
N PRO A 5 36.58 42.87 -17.73
CA PRO A 5 36.69 41.63 -16.96
C PRO A 5 35.61 41.49 -15.87
N CYS A 6 35.09 42.59 -15.30
CA CYS A 6 34.23 42.53 -14.11
C CYS A 6 32.81 41.99 -14.37
N LEU A 7 32.22 42.23 -15.55
CA LEU A 7 30.81 41.87 -15.80
C LEU A 7 30.57 40.35 -15.74
N CYS A 8 31.50 39.55 -16.26
CA CYS A 8 31.39 38.09 -16.25
C CYS A 8 31.49 37.51 -14.83
N LEU A 9 32.30 38.11 -13.95
CA LEU A 9 32.44 37.70 -12.56
C LEU A 9 31.16 37.97 -11.74
N VAL A 10 30.52 39.13 -11.95
CA VAL A 10 29.25 39.45 -11.28
C VAL A 10 28.12 38.52 -11.75
N LEU A 11 28.06 38.20 -13.05
CA LEU A 11 27.10 37.22 -13.58
C LEU A 11 27.31 35.81 -13.02
N PHE A 12 28.56 35.35 -12.87
CA PHE A 12 28.84 34.05 -12.25
C PHE A 12 28.44 33.99 -10.77
N ALA A 13 28.67 35.07 -10.01
CA ALA A 13 28.26 35.16 -8.62
C ALA A 13 26.72 35.09 -8.47
N LEU A 14 25.98 35.84 -9.27
CA LEU A 14 24.50 35.86 -9.23
C LEU A 14 23.86 34.51 -9.60
N VAL A 15 24.50 33.70 -10.45
CA VAL A 15 24.03 32.34 -10.77
C VAL A 15 24.37 31.35 -9.66
N LEU A 16 25.50 31.52 -8.96
CA LEU A 16 25.87 30.68 -7.82
C LEU A 16 25.01 30.96 -6.57
N GLU A 17 24.62 32.21 -6.32
CA GLU A 17 23.73 32.58 -5.21
C GLU A 17 22.30 32.03 -5.38
N GLY A 18 21.86 31.81 -6.63
CA GLY A 18 20.58 31.16 -6.96
C GLY A 18 20.61 29.63 -6.99
N CYS A 19 21.69 29.00 -6.49
CA CYS A 19 21.85 27.55 -6.44
C CYS A 19 22.58 27.09 -5.15
N GLY A 20 22.26 27.73 -4.03
CA GLY A 20 22.64 27.30 -2.68
C GLY A 20 21.81 27.90 -1.55
N SER A 21 20.58 28.35 -1.80
CA SER A 21 19.75 29.08 -0.83
C SER A 21 18.68 28.21 -0.16
N ALA A 22 18.13 28.69 0.96
CA ALA A 22 16.99 28.05 1.62
C ALA A 22 15.67 28.14 0.82
N TYR A 23 15.64 28.91 -0.28
CA TYR A 23 14.51 28.97 -1.23
C TYR A 23 14.64 27.93 -2.36
N ASP A 24 15.79 27.26 -2.49
CA ASP A 24 16.04 26.21 -3.49
C ASP A 24 15.41 24.87 -3.11
N TYR A 25 14.85 24.78 -1.90
CA TYR A 25 14.25 23.57 -1.35
C TYR A 25 12.76 23.79 -1.09
N TYR A 26 11.94 22.83 -1.52
CA TYR A 26 10.52 22.75 -1.19
C TYR A 26 10.27 21.52 -0.34
N SER A 27 9.24 21.57 0.49
CA SER A 27 8.86 20.43 1.32
C SER A 27 7.78 19.59 0.61
N THR A 28 8.00 18.29 0.54
CA THR A 28 7.01 17.30 0.11
C THR A 28 6.56 16.49 1.31
N THR A 29 5.26 16.15 1.35
CA THR A 29 4.70 15.24 2.35
C THR A 29 4.08 14.04 1.64
N ASP A 30 4.72 12.90 1.79
CA ASP A 30 4.33 11.62 1.21
C ASP A 30 3.57 10.77 2.23
N LYS A 31 2.62 9.94 1.77
CA LYS A 31 1.97 8.94 2.63
C LYS A 31 2.85 7.70 2.76
N LEU A 32 3.03 7.23 3.99
CA LEU A 32 3.67 5.97 4.34
C LEU A 32 2.64 4.85 4.63
N ASP A 33 1.38 5.06 4.26
CA ASP A 33 0.28 4.11 4.32
C ASP A 33 0.63 2.79 3.59
N ARG A 34 0.69 1.68 4.33
CA ARG A 34 1.04 0.34 3.82
C ARG A 34 0.37 -0.76 4.63
N VAL A 35 -0.01 -1.85 3.96
CA VAL A 35 -0.33 -3.12 4.61
C VAL A 35 0.43 -4.24 3.90
N THR A 36 1.12 -5.09 4.66
CA THR A 36 1.87 -6.26 4.14
C THR A 36 1.14 -7.53 4.57
N PHE A 37 0.93 -8.48 3.65
CA PHE A 37 0.15 -9.70 3.88
C PHE A 37 1.00 -10.97 3.91
N ASP A 38 1.04 -11.64 5.06
CA ASP A 38 1.47 -13.05 5.16
C ASP A 38 0.33 -14.00 4.74
N SER A 39 -0.93 -13.64 5.03
CA SER A 39 -2.13 -14.30 4.50
C SER A 39 -3.36 -13.37 4.45
N ALA A 40 -4.19 -13.56 3.43
CA ALA A 40 -5.61 -13.27 3.50
C ALA A 40 -6.44 -14.38 2.83
N TYR A 41 -7.63 -14.60 3.38
CA TYR A 41 -8.71 -15.44 2.85
C TYR A 41 -10.04 -14.92 3.41
N TRP A 42 -11.07 -14.80 2.57
CA TRP A 42 -12.41 -14.38 2.98
C TRP A 42 -13.50 -14.95 2.05
N PRO A 43 -14.78 -14.98 2.46
CA PRO A 43 -15.87 -15.46 1.63
C PRO A 43 -16.04 -14.65 0.34
N GLY A 44 -16.45 -15.30 -0.74
CA GLY A 44 -16.65 -14.65 -2.05
C GLY A 44 -15.37 -14.44 -2.87
N ALA A 45 -14.21 -14.22 -2.25
CA ALA A 45 -12.93 -14.05 -2.94
C ALA A 45 -12.59 -15.24 -3.86
N ASP A 46 -12.63 -16.47 -3.34
CA ASP A 46 -12.42 -17.68 -4.15
C ASP A 46 -13.45 -17.82 -5.29
N SER A 47 -14.69 -17.38 -5.09
CA SER A 47 -15.73 -17.41 -6.13
C SER A 47 -15.46 -16.40 -7.25
N ALA A 48 -14.98 -15.21 -6.90
CA ALA A 48 -14.60 -14.18 -7.86
C ALA A 48 -13.36 -14.60 -8.68
N ILE A 49 -12.36 -15.21 -8.04
CA ILE A 49 -11.19 -15.80 -8.71
C ILE A 49 -11.61 -16.89 -9.71
N ILE A 50 -12.56 -17.76 -9.35
CA ILE A 50 -13.06 -18.81 -10.24
C ILE A 50 -13.84 -18.21 -11.41
N ALA A 51 -14.77 -17.28 -11.16
CA ALA A 51 -15.57 -16.65 -12.22
C ALA A 51 -14.70 -15.90 -13.24
N PHE A 52 -13.66 -15.21 -12.74
CA PHE A 52 -12.66 -14.54 -13.56
C PHE A 52 -11.80 -15.51 -14.39
N ALA A 53 -11.36 -16.63 -13.81
CA ALA A 53 -10.66 -17.68 -14.54
C ALA A 53 -11.53 -18.31 -15.65
N GLU A 54 -12.82 -18.47 -15.38
CA GLU A 54 -13.81 -19.00 -16.31
C GLU A 54 -14.19 -18.00 -17.43
N SER A 55 -14.14 -16.67 -17.19
CA SER A 55 -14.42 -15.65 -18.22
C SER A 55 -13.26 -15.43 -19.18
N ASP A 56 -12.06 -15.22 -18.66
CA ASP A 56 -10.91 -14.74 -19.43
C ASP A 56 -10.07 -15.90 -20.01
N SER A 57 -10.53 -17.14 -19.86
CA SER A 57 -9.85 -18.38 -20.30
C SER A 57 -8.44 -18.55 -19.74
N ILE A 58 -8.20 -18.10 -18.50
CA ILE A 58 -6.86 -17.98 -17.91
C ILE A 58 -6.32 -19.35 -17.46
N SER A 59 -5.02 -19.51 -17.64
CA SER A 59 -4.33 -20.81 -17.57
C SER A 59 -3.45 -21.04 -16.34
N ALA A 60 -2.92 -20.00 -15.69
CA ALA A 60 -2.08 -20.16 -14.50
C ALA A 60 -2.19 -18.96 -13.55
N PHE A 61 -2.26 -19.26 -12.24
CA PHE A 61 -2.36 -18.27 -11.18
C PHE A 61 -1.26 -18.46 -10.13
N ASN A 62 -0.46 -17.41 -9.93
CA ASN A 62 0.37 -17.24 -8.75
C ASN A 62 -0.38 -16.35 -7.75
N PHE A 63 -0.44 -16.74 -6.48
CA PHE A 63 -1.07 -15.95 -5.44
C PHE A 63 -0.01 -15.30 -4.55
N ASN A 64 -0.10 -13.99 -4.33
CA ASN A 64 0.75 -13.24 -3.41
C ASN A 64 -0.12 -12.62 -2.31
N GLY A 65 0.22 -12.87 -1.03
CA GLY A 65 -0.63 -12.53 0.12
C GLY A 65 -1.94 -13.33 0.25
N TYR A 66 -2.54 -13.83 -0.84
CA TYR A 66 -3.81 -14.58 -0.79
C TYR A 66 -3.61 -16.11 -0.67
N LYS A 67 -4.44 -16.79 0.15
CA LYS A 67 -4.38 -18.25 0.35
C LYS A 67 -5.74 -18.92 0.00
N PRO A 68 -5.95 -19.41 -1.25
CA PRO A 68 -7.23 -19.98 -1.67
C PRO A 68 -7.58 -21.29 -0.94
N SER A 69 -8.80 -21.38 -0.41
CA SER A 69 -9.31 -22.58 0.26
C SER A 69 -9.90 -23.58 -0.75
N SER A 70 -10.49 -23.07 -1.82
CA SER A 70 -11.26 -23.80 -2.82
C SER A 70 -10.42 -24.81 -3.60
N LYS A 71 -10.87 -26.07 -3.54
CA LYS A 71 -10.32 -27.18 -4.34
C LYS A 71 -10.59 -27.03 -5.84
N LYS A 72 -11.42 -26.07 -6.28
CA LYS A 72 -11.59 -25.74 -7.70
C LYS A 72 -10.40 -24.93 -8.25
N ILE A 73 -9.95 -23.91 -7.52
CA ILE A 73 -8.84 -23.04 -7.96
C ILE A 73 -7.57 -23.87 -8.20
N LYS A 74 -7.28 -24.80 -7.30
CA LYS A 74 -6.16 -25.77 -7.39
C LYS A 74 -6.33 -26.83 -8.50
N LYS A 75 -7.35 -26.69 -9.36
CA LYS A 75 -7.68 -27.58 -10.49
C LYS A 75 -8.06 -26.80 -11.77
N LEU A 76 -7.88 -25.48 -11.80
CA LEU A 76 -8.08 -24.69 -13.01
C LEU A 76 -7.08 -25.17 -14.09
N PRO A 77 -7.52 -25.37 -15.34
CA PRO A 77 -6.72 -26.10 -16.33
C PRO A 77 -5.64 -25.22 -16.96
N ALA A 78 -4.38 -25.65 -16.89
CA ALA A 78 -3.29 -25.03 -17.64
C ALA A 78 -3.45 -25.30 -19.15
N LYS A 79 -3.86 -24.29 -19.91
CA LYS A 79 -3.96 -24.33 -21.38
C LYS A 79 -2.87 -23.52 -22.10
N ASP A 80 -2.36 -22.47 -21.45
CA ASP A 80 -1.40 -21.50 -21.99
C ASP A 80 -0.23 -21.25 -21.03
N SER A 81 0.81 -20.58 -21.53
CA SER A 81 1.98 -20.13 -20.77
C SER A 81 1.78 -18.82 -19.98
N THR A 82 0.65 -18.13 -20.16
CA THR A 82 0.35 -16.86 -19.48
C THR A 82 0.03 -17.08 -18.01
N ILE A 83 0.93 -16.63 -17.14
CA ILE A 83 0.71 -16.59 -15.68
C ILE A 83 0.09 -15.24 -15.33
N GLN A 84 -0.87 -15.25 -14.40
CA GLN A 84 -1.32 -14.04 -13.73
C GLN A 84 -0.95 -14.08 -12.25
N ILE A 85 -0.54 -12.92 -11.72
CA ILE A 85 -0.35 -12.75 -10.28
C ILE A 85 -1.63 -12.15 -9.72
N ILE A 86 -2.34 -12.92 -8.89
CA ILE A 86 -3.43 -12.41 -8.06
C ILE A 86 -2.84 -12.03 -6.70
N SER A 87 -3.14 -10.82 -6.24
CA SER A 87 -2.61 -10.29 -4.98
C SER A 87 -3.65 -9.51 -4.20
N VAL A 88 -3.45 -9.43 -2.89
CA VAL A 88 -4.26 -8.60 -1.99
C VAL A 88 -3.80 -7.15 -2.09
N THR A 89 -4.72 -6.22 -2.27
CA THR A 89 -4.50 -4.78 -2.10
C THR A 89 -5.06 -4.29 -0.77
N ALA A 90 -4.55 -3.16 -0.29
CA ALA A 90 -5.14 -2.45 0.83
C ALA A 90 -5.15 -0.93 0.58
N SER A 91 -6.20 -0.25 1.04
CA SER A 91 -6.25 1.20 1.26
C SER A 91 -6.83 1.50 2.64
N PHE A 92 -6.35 2.54 3.31
CA PHE A 92 -7.05 3.06 4.48
C PHE A 92 -8.22 3.92 4.04
N GLU A 93 -9.38 3.70 4.67
CA GLU A 93 -10.58 4.48 4.42
C GLU A 93 -10.83 5.48 5.55
N ASN A 94 -11.50 6.59 5.23
CA ASN A 94 -11.78 7.63 6.21
C ASN A 94 -13.02 7.27 7.06
N SER A 95 -12.79 6.69 8.23
CA SER A 95 -13.80 6.51 9.29
C SER A 95 -13.47 7.38 10.50
N ALA A 96 -14.51 7.81 11.22
CA ALA A 96 -14.39 8.63 12.44
C ALA A 96 -14.39 7.79 13.73
N GLU A 97 -14.74 6.50 13.65
CA GLU A 97 -14.96 5.63 14.82
C GLU A 97 -14.02 4.41 14.87
N ALA A 98 -13.44 4.02 13.73
CA ALA A 98 -12.57 2.87 13.59
C ALA A 98 -11.40 3.16 12.64
N LEU A 99 -10.29 2.44 12.81
CA LEU A 99 -9.26 2.36 11.78
C LEU A 99 -9.76 1.37 10.72
N SER A 100 -10.26 1.91 9.60
CA SER A 100 -10.84 1.14 8.50
C SER A 100 -9.81 0.84 7.42
N ILE A 101 -9.72 -0.45 7.03
CA ILE A 101 -8.81 -0.95 6.00
C ILE A 101 -9.62 -1.66 4.93
N LYS A 102 -9.70 -1.10 3.72
CA LYS A 102 -10.34 -1.71 2.56
C LYS A 102 -9.36 -2.64 1.87
N LEU A 103 -9.69 -3.92 1.83
CA LEU A 103 -8.98 -4.99 1.14
C LEU A 103 -9.61 -5.28 -0.21
N GLY A 104 -8.78 -5.45 -1.24
CA GLY A 104 -9.21 -5.91 -2.56
C GLY A 104 -8.42 -7.11 -3.04
N LEU A 105 -8.92 -7.79 -4.07
CA LEU A 105 -8.09 -8.61 -4.94
C LEU A 105 -7.75 -7.79 -6.19
N GLN A 106 -6.48 -7.82 -6.61
CA GLN A 106 -6.06 -7.35 -7.93
C GLN A 106 -5.38 -8.47 -8.72
N TYR A 107 -5.43 -8.40 -10.05
CA TYR A 107 -4.56 -9.17 -10.92
C TYR A 107 -3.63 -8.30 -11.78
N LYS A 108 -2.52 -8.90 -12.20
CA LYS A 108 -1.65 -8.44 -13.28
C LYS A 108 -1.24 -9.61 -14.18
N ASN A 109 -1.19 -9.38 -15.48
CA ASN A 109 -0.63 -10.31 -16.45
C ASN A 109 0.92 -10.27 -16.41
N THR A 110 1.61 -11.42 -16.22
CA THR A 110 3.09 -11.44 -16.22
C THR A 110 3.69 -11.40 -17.63
N SER A 111 2.92 -11.76 -18.65
CA SER A 111 3.37 -11.79 -20.05
C SER A 111 3.24 -10.43 -20.74
N ASP A 112 2.53 -9.47 -20.15
CA ASP A 112 2.42 -8.10 -20.66
C ASP A 112 3.27 -7.14 -19.82
N GLN A 113 4.46 -6.83 -20.36
CA GLN A 113 5.38 -5.86 -19.76
C GLN A 113 4.85 -4.42 -19.72
N TYR A 114 3.77 -4.12 -20.46
CA TYR A 114 3.11 -2.82 -20.50
C TYR A 114 1.82 -2.77 -19.65
N ASP A 115 1.43 -3.86 -18.97
CA ASP A 115 0.28 -3.89 -18.04
C ASP A 115 0.65 -3.18 -16.72
N TRP A 116 0.68 -1.85 -16.72
CA TRP A 116 1.05 -1.01 -15.57
C TRP A 116 -0.11 -0.81 -14.58
N TYR A 117 -1.37 -1.05 -14.98
CA TYR A 117 -2.55 -0.95 -14.12
C TYR A 117 -3.05 -2.34 -13.71
N ALA A 118 -2.70 -2.77 -12.49
CA ALA A 118 -3.31 -3.93 -11.86
C ALA A 118 -4.83 -3.69 -11.65
N ARG A 119 -5.64 -4.72 -11.84
CA ARG A 119 -7.09 -4.59 -12.03
C ARG A 119 -7.87 -5.37 -10.96
N GLY A 120 -8.91 -4.77 -10.41
CA GLY A 120 -9.71 -5.35 -9.33
C GLY A 120 -10.49 -6.61 -9.73
N ILE A 121 -10.64 -7.55 -8.79
CA ILE A 121 -11.48 -8.76 -8.90
C ILE A 121 -12.47 -8.81 -7.74
N GLY A 122 -13.75 -8.98 -8.05
CA GLY A 122 -14.80 -9.19 -7.06
C GLY A 122 -15.15 -7.94 -6.24
N GLN A 123 -15.75 -8.16 -5.07
CA GLN A 123 -16.05 -7.10 -4.10
C GLN A 123 -14.91 -6.90 -3.11
N SER A 124 -14.76 -5.67 -2.64
CA SER A 124 -13.83 -5.31 -1.56
C SER A 124 -14.34 -5.81 -0.21
N LEU A 125 -13.41 -6.18 0.68
CA LEU A 125 -13.66 -6.53 2.08
C LEU A 125 -13.07 -5.43 2.97
N PHE A 126 -13.84 -4.91 3.90
CA PHE A 126 -13.41 -3.87 4.85
C PHE A 126 -13.11 -4.50 6.20
N VAL A 127 -12.05 -4.04 6.86
CA VAL A 127 -11.62 -4.47 8.19
C VAL A 127 -11.57 -3.24 9.08
N ASP A 128 -12.58 -3.11 9.95
CA ASP A 128 -12.76 -1.96 10.85
C ASP A 128 -12.29 -2.32 12.26
N ILE A 129 -11.22 -1.66 12.71
CA ILE A 129 -10.61 -1.89 14.02
C ILE A 129 -11.01 -0.75 14.96
N TYR A 130 -11.93 -1.03 15.88
CA TYR A 130 -12.45 -0.06 16.86
C TYR A 130 -11.60 -0.05 18.13
N GLY A 131 -11.51 1.10 18.81
CA GLY A 131 -10.68 1.27 20.01
C GLY A 131 -9.19 1.45 19.74
N CYS A 132 -8.79 1.48 18.46
CA CYS A 132 -7.44 1.79 18.00
C CYS A 132 -7.10 3.26 18.38
N THR A 133 -6.42 3.43 19.51
CA THR A 133 -6.21 4.74 20.18
C THR A 133 -4.74 5.01 20.50
N ASP A 134 -3.88 4.05 20.20
CA ASP A 134 -2.44 4.07 20.41
C ASP A 134 -1.72 3.59 19.15
N TYR A 135 -0.44 3.96 19.01
CA TYR A 135 0.40 3.62 17.86
C TYR A 135 0.45 2.10 17.56
N GLY A 136 0.43 1.26 18.60
CA GLY A 136 0.44 -0.20 18.45
C GLY A 136 -0.95 -0.83 18.37
N CYS A 137 -2.03 -0.03 18.33
CA CYS A 137 -3.43 -0.45 18.34
C CYS A 137 -3.79 -1.44 19.48
N LYS A 138 -2.98 -1.48 20.56
CA LYS A 138 -3.03 -2.49 21.62
C LYS A 138 -4.34 -2.43 22.43
N ASN A 139 -5.04 -1.30 22.38
CA ASN A 139 -6.33 -1.10 23.03
C ASN A 139 -7.54 -1.56 22.20
N ALA A 140 -7.38 -2.04 20.96
CA ALA A 140 -8.51 -2.37 20.08
C ALA A 140 -9.55 -3.29 20.74
N GLU A 141 -10.82 -2.92 20.72
CA GLU A 141 -11.88 -3.57 21.48
C GLU A 141 -12.59 -4.67 20.67
N GLN A 142 -12.83 -4.39 19.39
CA GLN A 142 -13.55 -5.24 18.46
C GLN A 142 -13.02 -5.02 17.04
N VAL A 143 -13.09 -6.06 16.21
CA VAL A 143 -12.86 -5.95 14.76
C VAL A 143 -14.15 -6.33 14.05
N VAL A 144 -14.63 -5.48 13.16
CA VAL A 144 -15.75 -5.80 12.26
C VAL A 144 -15.19 -6.03 10.87
N VAL A 145 -15.67 -7.07 10.19
CA VAL A 145 -15.30 -7.36 8.81
C VAL A 145 -16.56 -7.42 7.96
N HIS A 146 -16.63 -6.60 6.92
CA HIS A 146 -17.81 -6.51 6.04
C HIS A 146 -17.42 -6.37 4.57
N ASN A 147 -18.37 -6.48 3.64
CA ASN A 147 -18.18 -6.12 2.23
C ASN A 147 -18.81 -4.76 1.91
N GLU A 148 -18.52 -4.22 0.72
CA GLU A 148 -18.90 -2.85 0.30
C GLU A 148 -20.41 -2.55 0.33
N ASP A 149 -21.27 -3.56 0.23
CA ASP A 149 -22.73 -3.45 0.32
C ASP A 149 -23.34 -3.97 1.64
N TYR A 150 -22.49 -4.36 2.61
CA TYR A 150 -22.83 -4.96 3.91
C TYR A 150 -23.63 -6.28 3.88
N SER A 151 -23.92 -6.86 2.71
CA SER A 151 -24.61 -8.16 2.61
C SER A 151 -23.80 -9.32 3.21
N TYR A 152 -22.49 -9.13 3.37
CA TYR A 152 -21.64 -9.84 4.32
C TYR A 152 -21.16 -8.88 5.41
N THR A 153 -21.47 -9.18 6.68
CA THR A 153 -20.98 -8.43 7.85
C THR A 153 -20.77 -9.40 9.01
N ARG A 154 -19.59 -9.36 9.67
CA ARG A 154 -19.22 -10.25 10.77
C ARG A 154 -18.45 -9.50 11.86
N LEU A 155 -18.92 -9.59 13.10
CA LEU A 155 -18.19 -9.15 14.28
C LEU A 155 -17.19 -10.23 14.72
N ILE A 156 -15.90 -9.91 14.65
CA ILE A 156 -14.81 -10.77 15.12
C ILE A 156 -14.58 -10.50 16.61
N LYS A 157 -14.61 -11.56 17.42
CA LYS A 157 -14.46 -11.49 18.87
C LYS A 157 -12.98 -11.52 19.29
N LYS A 158 -12.69 -11.10 20.52
CA LYS A 158 -11.33 -11.10 21.12
C LYS A 158 -10.65 -12.47 21.22
N ASP A 159 -11.37 -13.58 21.08
CA ASP A 159 -10.83 -14.95 20.96
C ASP A 159 -10.52 -15.36 19.50
N LYS A 160 -10.80 -14.47 18.54
CA LYS A 160 -10.71 -14.68 17.09
C LYS A 160 -9.91 -13.61 16.35
N PHE A 161 -9.40 -12.60 17.06
CA PHE A 161 -8.37 -11.69 16.55
C PHE A 161 -7.29 -11.45 17.60
N GLU A 162 -6.06 -11.21 17.15
CA GLU A 162 -4.92 -10.78 17.96
C GLU A 162 -4.32 -9.51 17.33
N ILE A 163 -3.92 -8.55 18.17
CA ILE A 163 -3.05 -7.44 17.77
C ILE A 163 -1.76 -7.54 18.58
N SER A 164 -0.64 -7.53 17.86
CA SER A 164 0.70 -7.73 18.41
C SER A 164 1.75 -6.86 17.69
N GLU A 165 3.03 -7.06 17.99
CA GLU A 165 4.09 -6.22 17.41
C GLU A 165 4.40 -6.67 15.97
N PRO A 166 4.60 -5.72 15.04
CA PRO A 166 4.72 -6.01 13.60
C PRO A 166 5.96 -6.86 13.28
N LYS A 167 5.82 -7.69 12.24
CA LYS A 167 6.85 -8.63 11.78
C LYS A 167 7.94 -7.93 10.96
N GLU A 168 7.55 -6.97 10.14
CA GLU A 168 8.44 -6.07 9.39
C GLU A 168 8.92 -4.88 10.24
N LYS A 169 9.81 -4.05 9.67
CA LYS A 169 10.17 -2.74 10.22
C LYS A 169 9.30 -1.66 9.59
N PHE A 170 9.08 -0.57 10.34
CA PHE A 170 8.36 0.61 9.84
C PHE A 170 9.05 1.12 8.56
N TYR A 171 8.34 1.06 7.44
CA TYR A 171 8.81 1.48 6.13
C TYR A 171 8.84 3.01 6.02
N VAL A 172 9.94 3.52 5.48
CA VAL A 172 10.22 4.93 5.16
C VAL A 172 10.69 4.99 3.70
N ARG A 173 10.50 6.13 3.02
CA ARG A 173 11.03 6.35 1.66
C ARG A 173 12.43 6.95 1.70
N GLU A 174 12.67 7.85 2.66
CA GLU A 174 13.86 8.70 2.77
C GLU A 174 14.19 9.43 1.44
N HIS A 175 13.15 9.89 0.72
CA HIS A 175 13.29 10.43 -0.64
C HIS A 175 13.54 11.94 -0.64
N GLY A 176 14.70 12.36 -0.14
CA GLY A 176 15.12 13.76 -0.16
C GLY A 176 16.24 14.03 0.84
N TYR A 177 16.16 15.19 1.47
CA TYR A 177 17.01 15.61 2.57
C TYR A 177 16.15 15.93 3.80
N ASP A 178 16.72 15.78 5.01
CA ASP A 178 16.12 16.23 6.27
C ASP A 178 14.66 15.76 6.47
N CYS A 179 14.43 14.44 6.34
CA CYS A 179 13.09 13.84 6.32
C CYS A 179 12.53 13.57 7.72
N ASP A 180 11.46 14.28 8.10
CA ASP A 180 10.69 14.07 9.32
C ASP A 180 9.61 12.98 9.12
N VAL A 181 9.62 11.94 9.96
CA VAL A 181 8.70 10.79 9.85
C VAL A 181 7.64 10.82 10.94
N THR A 182 6.40 11.14 10.56
CA THR A 182 5.22 11.07 11.44
C THR A 182 4.60 9.67 11.39
N LYS A 183 4.48 9.03 12.55
CA LYS A 183 4.00 7.65 12.68
C LYS A 183 2.65 7.63 13.41
N GLU A 184 1.57 7.30 12.70
CA GLU A 184 0.23 7.23 13.28
C GLU A 184 -0.04 5.85 13.88
N TYR A 185 0.16 4.78 13.09
CA TYR A 185 -0.06 3.40 13.52
C TYR A 185 0.99 2.45 12.95
N PHE A 186 1.40 1.46 13.75
CA PHE A 186 2.21 0.32 13.29
C PHE A 186 2.00 -0.91 14.19
N PHE A 187 1.33 -1.93 13.68
CA PHE A 187 0.98 -3.13 14.43
C PHE A 187 0.80 -4.36 13.53
N HIS A 188 0.94 -5.55 14.11
CA HIS A 188 0.50 -6.80 13.50
C HIS A 188 -0.97 -7.05 13.84
N VAL A 189 -1.76 -7.56 12.90
CA VAL A 189 -3.11 -8.07 13.18
C VAL A 189 -3.34 -9.43 12.53
N VAL A 190 -3.80 -10.37 13.35
CA VAL A 190 -4.29 -11.69 12.94
C VAL A 190 -5.79 -11.76 13.18
N VAL A 191 -6.53 -12.29 12.22
CA VAL A 191 -7.92 -12.74 12.38
C VAL A 191 -7.95 -14.23 12.01
N ASP A 192 -8.36 -15.10 12.94
CA ASP A 192 -8.47 -16.55 12.71
C ASP A 192 -9.90 -17.06 12.97
N ASP A 193 -10.81 -16.61 12.13
CA ASP A 193 -12.19 -17.05 12.07
C ASP A 193 -12.34 -18.26 11.12
N ASP A 194 -13.48 -18.96 11.22
CA ASP A 194 -13.77 -20.15 10.43
C ASP A 194 -14.05 -19.82 8.95
N GLU A 195 -14.51 -18.59 8.66
CA GLU A 195 -14.76 -18.05 7.31
C GLU A 195 -13.70 -17.07 6.82
N ILE A 196 -13.00 -16.37 7.73
CA ILE A 196 -12.04 -15.31 7.42
C ILE A 196 -10.71 -15.61 8.08
N LYS A 197 -9.61 -15.54 7.31
CA LYS A 197 -8.26 -15.60 7.85
C LYS A 197 -7.44 -14.45 7.31
N LEU A 198 -7.00 -13.56 8.21
CA LEU A 198 -6.13 -12.42 7.89
C LEU A 198 -4.88 -12.51 8.77
N ASP A 199 -3.73 -12.18 8.19
CA ASP A 199 -2.43 -12.19 8.82
C ASP A 199 -1.59 -11.11 8.11
N MET A 200 -1.52 -9.92 8.73
CA MET A 200 -1.01 -8.72 8.07
C MET A 200 -0.37 -7.72 9.05
N ASP A 201 0.71 -7.09 8.59
CA ASP A 201 1.27 -5.89 9.23
C ASP A 201 0.59 -4.64 8.67
N VAL A 202 0.13 -3.75 9.56
CA VAL A 202 -0.57 -2.51 9.23
C VAL A 202 0.30 -1.32 9.61
N GLN A 203 0.54 -0.42 8.65
CA GLN A 203 1.31 0.81 8.84
C GLN A 203 0.56 2.03 8.29
N ARG A 204 0.52 3.11 9.07
CA ARG A 204 -0.06 4.40 8.64
C ARG A 204 0.75 5.58 9.18
N GLY A 205 0.89 6.63 8.38
CA GLY A 205 1.65 7.84 8.72
C GLY A 205 2.15 8.58 7.47
N SER A 206 3.05 9.53 7.67
CA SER A 206 3.61 10.36 6.59
C SER A 206 5.10 10.62 6.76
N GLU A 207 5.76 10.89 5.65
CA GLU A 207 7.13 11.37 5.58
C GLU A 207 7.13 12.77 4.99
N THR A 208 7.82 13.71 5.64
CA THR A 208 7.97 15.07 5.16
C THR A 208 9.45 15.35 4.90
N CYS A 209 9.86 15.38 3.63
CA CYS A 209 11.24 15.64 3.22
C CYS A 209 11.41 17.05 2.66
N LEU A 210 12.66 17.50 2.55
CA LEU A 210 13.07 18.60 1.70
C LEU A 210 13.61 18.06 0.37
N GLU A 211 12.94 18.42 -0.73
CA GLU A 211 13.38 18.19 -2.10
C GLU A 211 14.00 19.46 -2.68
N ARG A 212 14.96 19.31 -3.61
CA ARG A 212 15.59 20.45 -4.28
C ARG A 212 14.90 20.75 -5.61
N ASP A 213 14.67 22.03 -5.91
CA ASP A 213 14.01 22.47 -7.15
C ASP A 213 14.72 21.89 -8.40
N ALA A 214 13.91 21.27 -9.28
CA ALA A 214 14.33 20.74 -10.57
C ALA A 214 14.98 21.80 -11.48
N ILE A 215 14.66 23.09 -11.29
CA ILE A 215 15.28 24.22 -11.99
C ILE A 215 16.80 24.26 -11.70
N CYS A 216 17.25 23.91 -10.50
CA CYS A 216 18.68 23.87 -10.14
C CYS A 216 19.46 22.74 -10.85
N TYR A 217 18.80 21.65 -11.27
CA TYR A 217 19.47 20.55 -11.97
C TYR A 217 19.93 20.94 -13.39
N GLY A 218 19.31 21.95 -14.01
CA GLY A 218 19.62 22.38 -15.38
C GLY A 218 20.92 23.18 -15.56
N PHE A 219 21.59 23.57 -14.48
CA PHE A 219 22.73 24.51 -14.51
C PHE A 219 24.08 23.91 -14.04
N CYS A 220 24.15 22.60 -13.83
CA CYS A 220 25.36 21.90 -13.33
C CYS A 220 25.65 20.59 -14.11
N GLY A 221 25.46 20.61 -15.43
CA GLY A 221 25.81 19.53 -16.38
C GLY A 221 26.73 20.01 -17.50
#